data_AF-A0A2V5PHG4-F1
#
_entry.id   AF-A0A2V5PHG4-F1
#
_cell.length_a   1.000
_cell.length_b   1.000
_cell.length_c   1.000
_cell.angle_alpha   90.00
_cell.angle_beta   90.00
_cell.angle_gamma   90.00
#
_symmetry.space_group_name_H-M   'P 1'
#
loop_
_entity.id
_entity.type
_entity.pdbx_description
1 polymer ?
#
loop_
_entity_poly.entity_id
_entity_poly.type
_entity_poly.pdbx_seq_one_letter_code
_entity_poly.pdbx_strand_id
1 'polypeptide(L)'
;MTRKQWMLITFAAVLGGFSLYLNKDWFASDHIQIYHRSMPPRPGLFRRKRTVPGMDNPAINPIVFGFDRKLKLTSVEVIPLSDIQTNKYPHPIWHLVSDSNSVPTKDFAYGASIKGMHPAVKDATPDPLEPDVTYRLVIEHDGVKAEHNFSPVPRSR
;
A
#
# COMPACT_ATOMS: atom_id res chain seq x y z
N MET A 1 51.49 21.20 -11.06
CA MET A 1 50.26 21.54 -10.30
C MET A 1 50.64 22.48 -9.17
N THR A 2 50.10 23.69 -9.14
CA THR A 2 50.47 24.70 -8.13
C THR A 2 49.56 24.61 -6.91
N ARG A 3 50.04 25.03 -5.72
CA ARG A 3 49.30 24.97 -4.44
C ARG A 3 47.90 25.61 -4.50
N LYS A 4 47.73 26.61 -5.36
CA LYS A 4 46.45 27.29 -5.61
C LYS A 4 45.43 26.38 -6.31
N GLN A 5 45.86 25.54 -7.25
CA GLN A 5 44.98 24.58 -7.92
C GLN A 5 44.48 23.51 -6.94
N TRP A 6 45.34 23.02 -6.05
CA TRP A 6 44.93 22.07 -5.01
C TRP A 6 43.90 22.67 -4.05
N MET A 7 44.06 23.93 -3.61
CA MET A 7 43.04 24.59 -2.79
C MET A 7 41.69 24.71 -3.49
N LEU A 8 41.67 25.06 -4.78
CA LEU A 8 40.43 25.16 -5.54
C LEU A 8 39.75 23.80 -5.71
N ILE A 9 40.52 22.74 -5.92
CA ILE A 9 39.98 21.37 -6.01
C ILE A 9 39.39 20.93 -4.67
N THR A 10 40.09 21.16 -3.56
CA THR A 10 39.57 20.84 -2.22
C THR A 10 38.31 21.64 -1.92
N PHE A 11 38.29 22.94 -2.25
CA PHE A 11 37.13 23.80 -2.03
C PHE A 11 35.93 23.35 -2.87
N ALA A 12 36.15 22.99 -4.14
CA ALA A 12 35.11 22.44 -5.00
C ALA A 12 34.59 21.08 -4.49
N ALA A 13 35.47 20.22 -3.99
CA ALA A 13 35.06 18.94 -3.41
C ALA A 13 34.23 19.10 -2.14
N VAL A 14 34.59 20.07 -1.27
CA VAL A 14 33.80 20.41 -0.07
C VAL A 14 32.43 20.96 -0.45
N LEU A 15 32.36 21.89 -1.41
CA LEU A 15 31.08 22.42 -1.92
C LEU A 15 30.21 21.35 -2.56
N GLY A 16 30.82 20.44 -3.34
CA GLY A 16 30.12 19.30 -3.94
C GLY A 16 29.56 18.35 -2.87
N GLY A 17 30.38 17.99 -1.88
CA GLY A 17 29.94 17.16 -0.74
C GLY A 17 28.85 17.83 0.10
N PHE A 18 28.95 19.13 0.33
CA PHE A 18 27.96 19.90 1.08
C PHE A 18 26.63 20.02 0.32
N SER A 19 26.69 20.20 -1.00
CA SER A 19 25.51 20.20 -1.87
C SER A 19 24.79 18.85 -1.85
N LEU A 20 25.53 17.74 -1.93
CA LEU A 20 24.96 16.40 -1.82
C LEU A 20 24.38 16.12 -0.43
N TYR A 21 25.02 16.64 0.62
CA TYR A 21 24.51 16.51 1.99
C TYR A 21 23.20 17.28 2.21
N LEU A 22 23.10 18.50 1.68
CA LEU A 22 21.88 19.30 1.76
C LEU A 22 20.75 18.76 0.88
N ASN A 23 21.06 18.17 -0.28
CA ASN A 23 20.09 17.55 -1.18
C ASN A 23 19.86 16.06 -0.93
N LYS A 24 20.23 15.55 0.25
CA LYS A 24 20.08 14.13 0.57
C LYS A 24 18.61 13.68 0.53
N ASP A 25 17.67 14.56 0.85
CA ASP A 25 16.23 14.26 0.81
C ASP A 25 15.67 14.16 -0.61
N TRP A 26 16.36 14.69 -1.63
CA TRP A 26 15.94 14.53 -3.02
C TRP A 26 16.12 13.09 -3.52
N PHE A 27 17.02 12.33 -2.89
CA PHE A 27 17.21 10.91 -3.17
C PHE A 27 16.39 10.00 -2.25
N ALA A 28 15.67 10.55 -1.26
CA ALA A 28 14.81 9.76 -0.41
C ALA A 28 13.64 9.23 -1.24
N SER A 29 13.51 7.90 -1.32
CA SER A 29 12.41 7.24 -2.01
C SER A 29 11.07 7.75 -1.49
N ASP A 30 10.10 7.91 -2.39
CA ASP A 30 8.79 8.47 -2.09
C ASP A 30 8.10 7.64 -1.00
N HIS A 31 8.01 8.17 0.22
CA HIS A 31 7.46 7.44 1.36
C HIS A 31 5.94 7.42 1.25
N ILE A 32 5.39 6.32 0.75
CA ILE A 32 3.95 6.12 0.69
C ILE A 32 3.42 5.82 2.10
N GLN A 33 2.72 6.79 2.69
CA GLN A 33 2.06 6.58 3.97
C GLN A 33 0.70 5.93 3.76
N ILE A 34 0.59 4.67 4.21
CA ILE A 34 -0.64 3.91 4.19
C ILE A 34 -1.27 3.99 5.58
N TYR A 35 -2.57 4.27 5.64
CA TYR A 35 -3.34 4.13 6.86
C TYR A 35 -4.56 3.26 6.61
N HIS A 36 -5.05 2.62 7.67
CA HIS A 36 -6.27 1.85 7.63
C HIS A 36 -7.28 2.43 8.61
N ARG A 37 -8.57 2.30 8.31
CA ARG A 37 -9.67 2.68 9.20
C ARG A 37 -10.68 1.55 9.22
N SER A 38 -10.93 1.00 10.40
CA SER A 38 -12.10 0.15 10.65
C SER A 38 -13.29 1.07 10.92
N MET A 39 -14.32 1.00 10.08
CA MET A 39 -15.53 1.82 10.25
C MET A 39 -16.73 0.92 10.49
N PRO A 40 -17.55 1.18 11.53
CA PRO A 40 -18.81 0.47 11.68
C PRO A 40 -19.68 0.74 10.44
N PRO A 41 -20.39 -0.26 9.92
CA PRO A 41 -21.18 -0.11 8.72
C PRO A 41 -22.35 0.84 8.98
N ARG A 42 -22.17 2.11 8.62
CA ARG A 42 -23.23 3.12 8.68
C ARG A 42 -24.24 2.85 7.56
N PRO A 43 -25.55 2.78 7.86
CA PRO A 43 -26.58 2.61 6.83
C PRO A 43 -26.55 3.80 5.87
N GLY A 44 -26.00 3.60 4.67
CA GLY A 44 -25.91 4.63 3.62
C GLY A 44 -24.55 4.70 2.91
N LEU A 45 -23.43 4.51 3.63
CA LEU A 45 -22.08 4.63 3.04
C LEU A 45 -21.76 3.48 2.09
N PHE A 46 -22.27 2.28 2.41
CA PHE A 46 -22.02 1.04 1.65
C PHE A 46 -23.27 0.50 0.95
N ARG A 47 -24.42 1.17 1.07
CA ARG A 47 -25.73 0.68 0.55
C ARG A 47 -25.78 0.57 -0.98
N ARG A 48 -24.92 1.31 -1.70
CA ARG A 48 -24.75 1.19 -3.16
C ARG A 48 -23.71 0.13 -3.59
N LYS A 49 -22.89 -0.38 -2.67
CA LYS A 49 -21.87 -1.42 -2.90
C LYS A 49 -22.29 -2.75 -2.27
N ARG A 50 -23.55 -3.14 -2.50
CA ARG A 50 -24.25 -4.24 -1.81
C ARG A 50 -23.83 -5.65 -2.23
N THR A 51 -22.76 -5.77 -3.01
CA THR A 51 -22.30 -7.04 -3.58
C THR A 51 -20.78 -6.96 -3.74
N VAL A 52 -20.07 -6.68 -2.65
CA VAL A 52 -18.61 -6.69 -2.64
C VAL A 52 -18.20 -7.93 -1.84
N PRO A 53 -17.73 -9.01 -2.51
CA PRO A 53 -17.20 -10.18 -1.84
C PRO A 53 -16.14 -9.77 -0.80
N GLY A 54 -16.13 -10.40 0.38
CA GLY A 54 -15.23 -10.06 1.48
C GLY A 54 -15.69 -8.90 2.41
N MET A 55 -16.55 -7.99 1.93
CA MET A 55 -17.15 -6.92 2.74
C MET A 55 -18.36 -7.39 3.56
N ASP A 56 -19.00 -8.46 3.11
CA ASP A 56 -20.23 -9.01 3.70
C ASP A 56 -19.95 -9.90 4.94
N ASN A 57 -18.72 -9.95 5.44
CA ASN A 57 -18.41 -10.71 6.64
C ASN A 57 -19.10 -10.08 7.87
N PRO A 58 -20.08 -10.75 8.50
CA PRO A 58 -20.76 -10.22 9.68
C PRO A 58 -19.84 -10.14 10.92
N ALA A 59 -18.69 -10.81 10.91
CA ALA A 59 -17.79 -10.91 12.05
C ALA A 59 -16.89 -9.66 12.26
N ILE A 60 -16.64 -8.86 11.22
CA ILE A 60 -15.69 -7.75 11.28
C ILE A 60 -16.29 -6.43 10.80
N ASN A 61 -15.72 -5.33 11.28
CA ASN A 61 -16.01 -4.02 10.71
C ASN A 61 -15.30 -3.87 9.36
N PRO A 62 -15.98 -3.29 8.34
CA PRO A 62 -15.34 -2.87 7.11
C PRO A 62 -14.04 -2.11 7.29
N ILE A 63 -13.03 -2.50 6.53
CA ILE A 63 -11.72 -1.85 6.54
C ILE A 63 -11.57 -1.03 5.26
N VAL A 64 -11.22 0.24 5.44
CA VAL A 64 -10.86 1.15 4.36
C VAL A 64 -9.39 1.48 4.48
N PHE A 65 -8.65 1.27 3.41
CA PHE A 65 -7.26 1.69 3.27
C PHE A 65 -7.22 3.04 2.58
N GLY A 66 -6.34 3.91 3.04
CA GLY A 66 -6.13 5.22 2.44
C GLY A 66 -4.67 5.58 2.38
N PHE A 67 -4.38 6.51 1.50
CA PHE A 67 -3.04 7.03 1.21
C PHE A 67 -2.99 8.54 1.50
N ASP A 68 -1.79 9.06 1.73
CA ASP A 68 -1.52 10.50 1.84
C ASP A 68 -1.90 11.24 0.55
N ARG A 69 -1.59 10.64 -0.61
CA ARG A 69 -1.80 11.18 -1.95
C ARG A 69 -2.59 10.22 -2.85
N LYS A 70 -2.96 10.69 -4.04
CA LYS A 70 -3.60 9.83 -5.06
C LYS A 70 -2.51 9.01 -5.76
N LEU A 71 -2.59 7.69 -5.66
CA LEU A 71 -1.61 6.78 -6.24
C LEU A 71 -2.21 5.98 -7.38
N LYS A 72 -1.42 5.75 -8.42
CA LYS A 72 -1.74 4.83 -9.51
C LYS A 72 -1.22 3.44 -9.14
N LEU A 73 -2.07 2.65 -8.49
CA LEU A 73 -1.69 1.34 -7.95
C LEU A 73 -1.50 0.34 -9.11
N THR A 74 -0.39 -0.38 -9.13
CA THR A 74 -0.12 -1.44 -10.12
C THR A 74 -0.42 -2.81 -9.55
N SER A 75 -0.07 -3.05 -8.28
CA SER A 75 -0.46 -4.26 -7.53
C SER A 75 -1.02 -3.89 -6.16
N VAL A 76 -2.01 -4.65 -5.71
CA VAL A 76 -2.55 -4.62 -4.35
C VAL A 76 -2.70 -6.06 -3.89
N GLU A 77 -1.99 -6.41 -2.83
CA GLU A 77 -1.98 -7.74 -2.24
C GLU A 77 -2.27 -7.66 -0.74
N VAL A 78 -3.11 -8.55 -0.24
CA VAL A 78 -3.31 -8.75 1.20
C VAL A 78 -2.91 -10.16 1.54
N ILE A 79 -2.01 -10.28 2.52
CA ILE A 79 -1.39 -11.54 2.89
C ILE A 79 -1.46 -11.69 4.42
N PRO A 80 -1.85 -12.86 4.96
CA PRO A 80 -1.72 -13.14 6.40
C PRO A 80 -0.26 -13.07 6.85
N LEU A 81 0.03 -12.43 7.99
CA LEU A 81 1.40 -12.41 8.51
C LEU A 81 1.93 -13.81 8.83
N SER A 82 1.05 -14.75 9.22
CA SER A 82 1.41 -16.16 9.41
C SER A 82 2.03 -16.75 8.15
N ASP A 83 1.44 -16.50 7.00
CA ASP A 83 1.85 -17.10 5.74
C ASP A 83 3.20 -16.55 5.28
N ILE A 84 3.47 -15.27 5.53
CA ILE A 84 4.78 -14.64 5.25
C ILE A 84 5.88 -15.27 6.12
N GLN A 85 5.55 -15.63 7.36
CA GLN A 85 6.54 -16.20 8.28
C GLN A 85 6.81 -17.68 8.01
N THR A 86 5.78 -18.43 7.61
CA THR A 86 5.88 -19.89 7.44
C THR A 86 6.21 -20.33 6.02
N ASN A 87 5.92 -19.50 5.00
CA ASN A 87 6.07 -19.87 3.59
C ASN A 87 6.97 -18.88 2.83
N LYS A 88 7.85 -19.42 1.98
CA LYS A 88 8.67 -18.64 1.04
C LYS A 88 7.83 -17.95 -0.04
N TYR A 89 6.68 -18.52 -0.38
CA TYR A 89 5.72 -17.99 -1.36
C TYR A 89 4.36 -17.82 -0.67
N PRO A 90 4.17 -16.72 0.06
CA PRO A 90 2.93 -16.51 0.77
C PRO A 90 1.77 -16.34 -0.21
N HIS A 91 0.62 -16.93 0.12
CA HIS A 91 -0.56 -16.86 -0.73
C HIS A 91 -1.39 -15.61 -0.37
N PRO A 92 -1.56 -14.66 -1.29
CA PRO A 92 -2.39 -13.50 -1.03
C PRO A 92 -3.87 -13.92 -1.05
N ILE A 93 -4.59 -13.57 0.02
CA ILE A 93 -6.04 -13.76 0.14
C ILE A 93 -6.84 -12.78 -0.73
N TRP A 94 -6.17 -11.70 -1.15
CA TRP A 94 -6.69 -10.77 -2.11
C TRP A 94 -5.55 -10.22 -2.94
N HIS A 95 -5.64 -10.33 -4.26
CA HIS A 95 -4.59 -9.90 -5.18
C HIS A 95 -5.22 -9.25 -6.41
N LEU A 96 -4.99 -7.94 -6.56
CA LEU A 96 -5.40 -7.14 -7.70
C LEU A 96 -4.18 -6.63 -8.45
N VAL A 97 -4.22 -6.69 -9.78
CA VAL A 97 -3.18 -6.19 -10.68
C VAL A 97 -3.81 -5.20 -11.67
N SER A 98 -3.00 -4.24 -12.14
CA SER A 98 -3.35 -3.35 -13.24
C SER A 98 -2.34 -3.51 -14.37
N ASP A 99 -2.83 -3.87 -15.56
CA ASP A 99 -1.95 -4.08 -16.72
C ASP A 99 -1.40 -2.77 -17.31
N SER A 100 -2.16 -1.68 -17.30
CA SER A 100 -1.70 -0.42 -17.94
C SER A 100 -2.38 0.88 -17.51
N ASN A 101 -3.58 0.85 -16.94
CA ASN A 101 -4.39 2.05 -16.71
C ASN A 101 -5.07 2.08 -15.34
N SER A 102 -4.27 2.03 -14.28
CA SER A 102 -4.80 2.25 -12.94
C SER A 102 -5.23 3.70 -12.74
N VAL A 103 -6.43 3.86 -12.19
CA VAL A 103 -6.98 5.18 -11.88
C VAL A 103 -6.36 5.68 -10.57
N PRO A 104 -5.90 6.95 -10.50
CA PRO A 104 -5.39 7.53 -9.27
C PRO A 104 -6.40 7.39 -8.12
N THR A 105 -6.07 6.55 -7.14
CA THR A 105 -6.93 6.17 -6.03
C THR A 105 -6.34 6.69 -4.73
N LYS A 106 -7.18 7.33 -3.90
CA LYS A 106 -6.78 7.83 -2.57
C LYS A 106 -7.16 6.88 -1.46
N ASP A 107 -8.27 6.18 -1.62
CA ASP A 107 -8.77 5.21 -0.68
C ASP A 107 -9.53 4.09 -1.41
N PHE A 108 -9.57 2.92 -0.77
CA PHE A 108 -10.41 1.82 -1.19
C PHE A 108 -10.79 0.95 0.01
N ALA A 109 -11.93 0.28 -0.09
CA ALA A 109 -12.33 -0.71 0.90
C ALA A 109 -11.75 -2.08 0.55
N TYR A 110 -11.47 -2.90 1.57
CA TYR A 110 -11.11 -4.30 1.33
C TYR A 110 -12.16 -5.01 0.48
N GLY A 111 -11.70 -5.79 -0.49
CA GLY A 111 -12.53 -6.52 -1.44
C GLY A 111 -13.25 -5.68 -2.50
N ALA A 112 -13.21 -4.35 -2.41
CA ALA A 112 -13.86 -3.49 -3.38
C ALA A 112 -13.13 -3.50 -4.74
N SER A 113 -13.91 -3.49 -5.82
CA SER A 113 -13.35 -3.31 -7.16
C SER A 113 -12.75 -1.90 -7.30
N ILE A 114 -11.44 -1.85 -7.52
CA ILE A 114 -10.70 -0.62 -7.81
C ILE A 114 -10.74 -0.38 -9.32
N LYS A 115 -11.02 0.86 -9.75
CA LYS A 115 -11.14 1.18 -11.18
C LYS A 115 -9.79 1.00 -11.87
N GLY A 116 -9.76 0.21 -12.94
CA GLY A 116 -8.54 -0.09 -13.70
C GLY A 116 -7.70 -1.22 -13.11
N MET A 117 -8.20 -1.91 -12.08
CA MET A 117 -7.58 -3.12 -11.54
C MET A 117 -8.51 -4.32 -11.70
N HIS A 118 -7.94 -5.50 -11.87
CA HIS A 118 -8.64 -6.77 -11.88
C HIS A 118 -7.92 -7.78 -10.98
N PRO A 119 -8.62 -8.83 -10.53
CA PRO A 119 -7.98 -9.94 -9.85
C PRO A 119 -6.84 -10.53 -10.68
N ALA A 120 -5.72 -10.86 -10.03
CA ALA A 120 -4.58 -11.50 -10.69
C ALA A 120 -4.96 -12.89 -11.24
N VAL A 121 -5.79 -13.61 -10.48
CA VAL A 121 -6.37 -14.89 -10.87
C VAL A 121 -7.81 -14.64 -11.31
N LYS A 122 -8.17 -15.14 -12.50
CA LYS A 122 -9.52 -14.98 -13.05
C LYS A 122 -10.56 -15.54 -12.06
N ASP A 123 -11.62 -14.77 -11.83
CA ASP A 123 -12.72 -15.08 -10.91
C ASP A 123 -12.30 -15.25 -9.44
N ALA A 124 -11.08 -14.86 -9.07
CA ALA A 124 -10.67 -14.84 -7.67
C ALA A 124 -11.46 -13.78 -6.90
N THR A 125 -12.05 -14.22 -5.80
CA THR A 125 -12.73 -13.35 -4.84
C THR A 125 -11.84 -13.18 -3.61
N PRO A 126 -11.87 -12.00 -2.97
CA PRO A 126 -11.19 -11.79 -1.70
C PRO A 126 -11.72 -12.75 -0.64
N ASP A 127 -10.83 -13.45 0.05
CA ASP A 127 -11.24 -14.28 1.18
C ASP A 127 -11.69 -13.39 2.36
N PRO A 128 -12.63 -13.88 3.19
CA PRO A 128 -13.07 -13.15 4.36
C PRO A 128 -11.91 -12.97 5.34
N LEU A 129 -11.74 -11.74 5.84
CA LEU A 129 -10.78 -11.44 6.90
C LEU A 129 -11.29 -11.97 8.25
N GLU A 130 -10.39 -12.54 9.02
CA GLU A 130 -10.66 -13.03 10.38
C GLU A 130 -10.38 -11.93 11.42
N PRO A 131 -11.21 -11.81 12.47
CA PRO A 131 -10.92 -10.90 13.58
C PRO A 131 -9.65 -11.36 14.32
N ASP A 132 -8.91 -10.39 14.88
CA ASP A 132 -7.69 -10.62 15.68
C ASP A 132 -6.52 -11.30 14.94
N VAL A 133 -6.64 -11.54 13.63
CA VAL A 133 -5.55 -11.98 12.77
C VAL A 133 -4.85 -10.76 12.16
N THR A 134 -3.52 -10.75 12.18
CA THR A 134 -2.76 -9.65 11.57
C THR A 134 -2.44 -9.97 10.11
N TYR A 135 -2.80 -9.03 9.24
CA TYR A 135 -2.54 -9.09 7.81
C TYR A 135 -1.56 -7.99 7.40
N ARG A 136 -0.85 -8.22 6.30
CA ARG A 136 -0.01 -7.23 5.63
C ARG A 136 -0.66 -6.87 4.30
N LEU A 137 -0.92 -5.59 4.12
CA LEU A 137 -1.23 -4.99 2.83
C LEU A 137 0.08 -4.64 2.15
N VAL A 138 0.30 -5.18 0.96
CA VAL A 138 1.41 -4.81 0.07
C VAL A 138 0.81 -4.11 -1.13
N ILE A 139 1.30 -2.91 -1.43
CA ILE A 139 0.92 -2.19 -2.63
C ILE A 139 2.15 -1.89 -3.46
N GLU A 140 1.94 -1.80 -4.77
CA GLU A 140 2.97 -1.38 -5.71
C GLU A 140 2.48 -0.15 -6.48
N HIS A 141 3.36 0.84 -6.61
CA HIS A 141 3.15 2.05 -7.37
C HIS A 141 4.44 2.42 -8.09
N ASP A 142 4.42 2.45 -9.43
CA ASP A 142 5.55 2.87 -10.27
C ASP A 142 6.87 2.15 -9.90
N GLY A 143 6.79 0.85 -9.58
CA GLY A 143 7.92 0.02 -9.14
C GLY A 143 8.34 0.19 -7.66
N VAL A 144 7.71 1.11 -6.92
CA VAL A 144 7.90 1.26 -5.47
C VAL A 144 6.89 0.40 -4.74
N LYS A 145 7.38 -0.45 -3.84
CA LYS A 145 6.56 -1.27 -2.96
C LYS A 145 6.39 -0.60 -1.60
N ALA A 146 5.17 -0.59 -1.08
CA ALA A 146 4.87 -0.13 0.26
C ALA A 146 4.07 -1.18 1.01
N GLU A 147 4.40 -1.37 2.29
CA GLU A 147 3.84 -2.40 3.14
C GLU A 147 3.16 -1.78 4.36
N HIS A 148 2.02 -2.32 4.75
CA HIS A 148 1.28 -1.85 5.92
C HIS A 148 0.60 -3.01 6.65
N ASN A 149 0.92 -3.17 7.94
CA ASN A 149 0.29 -4.20 8.77
C ASN A 149 -0.99 -3.67 9.41
N PHE A 150 -2.04 -4.49 9.42
CA PHE A 150 -3.31 -4.15 10.03
C PHE A 150 -3.98 -5.38 10.66
N SER A 151 -4.83 -5.14 11.66
CA SER A 151 -5.62 -6.17 12.34
C SER A 151 -7.11 -5.79 12.25
N PRO A 152 -7.98 -6.65 11.67
CA PRO A 152 -9.41 -6.42 11.63
C PRO A 152 -10.00 -6.34 13.03
N VAL A 153 -10.80 -5.30 13.27
CA VAL A 153 -11.52 -5.16 14.53
C VAL A 153 -12.80 -5.98 14.46
N PRO A 154 -13.08 -6.87 15.44
CA PRO A 154 -14.32 -7.61 15.51
C PRO A 154 -15.51 -6.65 15.59
N ARG A 155 -16.61 -7.03 14.95
CA ARG A 155 -17.83 -6.25 15.00
C ARG A 155 -18.49 -6.45 16.36
N SER A 156 -18.44 -5.44 17.23
CA SER A 156 -19.20 -5.44 18.48
C SER A 156 -20.69 -5.53 18.15
N ARG A 157 -21.35 -6.54 18.72
CA ARG A 157 -22.78 -6.80 18.54
C ARG A 157 -23.63 -5.73 19.21
#